data_AF-A0A7C4TVB1-F1
#
_entry.id   AF-A0A7C4TVB1-F1
#
_cell.length_a   1.000
_cell.length_b   1.000
_cell.length_c   1.000
_cell.angle_alpha   90.00
_cell.angle_beta   90.00
_cell.angle_gamma   90.00
#
_symmetry.space_group_name_H-M   'P 1'
#
loop_
_entity.id
_entity.type
_entity.pdbx_description
1 polymer ?
#
loop_
_entity_poly.entity_id
_entity_poly.type
_entity_poly.pdbx_seq_one_letter_code
_entity_poly.pdbx_strand_id
1 'polypeptide(L)'
;MEFIKPRRKITYKERIQQIGELLNKYGEVSQIDLFKKWQITPHYIRTLLLYAKQVYTYAEYDEENGVLYIPERKQKGEASNE
;
A
#
# COMPACT_ATOMS: atom_id res chain seq x y z
N MET A 1 9.75 -36.32 -10.01
CA MET A 1 8.55 -35.52 -9.71
C MET A 1 9.00 -34.26 -8.99
N GLU A 2 9.02 -33.11 -9.66
CA GLU A 2 9.21 -31.83 -8.96
C GLU A 2 7.96 -31.55 -8.13
N PHE A 3 8.13 -31.57 -6.81
CA PHE A 3 7.10 -31.21 -5.86
C PHE A 3 6.85 -29.69 -6.00
N ILE A 4 5.88 -29.30 -6.81
CA ILE A 4 5.44 -27.91 -6.88
C ILE A 4 4.83 -27.58 -5.52
N LYS A 5 5.60 -26.90 -4.66
CA LYS A 5 5.08 -26.41 -3.38
C LYS A 5 3.85 -25.53 -3.67
N PRO A 6 2.70 -25.76 -3.00
CA PRO A 6 1.54 -24.92 -3.20
C PRO A 6 1.92 -23.48 -2.89
N ARG A 7 1.74 -22.57 -3.86
CA ARG A 7 1.95 -21.14 -3.65
C ARG A 7 0.95 -20.70 -2.58
N ARG A 8 1.44 -20.43 -1.37
CA ARG A 8 0.61 -19.99 -0.25
C ARG A 8 -0.12 -18.73 -0.68
N LYS A 9 -1.45 -18.75 -0.65
CA LYS A 9 -2.25 -17.55 -0.93
C LYS A 9 -1.98 -16.54 0.16
N ILE A 10 -1.51 -15.35 -0.22
CA ILE A 10 -1.34 -14.23 0.69
C ILE A 10 -2.73 -13.86 1.23
N THR A 11 -2.88 -13.88 2.54
CA THR A 11 -4.13 -13.56 3.22
C THR A 11 -4.40 -12.05 3.21
N TYR A 12 -5.65 -11.67 3.51
CA TYR A 12 -6.04 -10.27 3.64
C TYR A 12 -5.15 -9.52 4.65
N LYS A 13 -4.93 -10.13 5.82
CA LYS A 13 -4.08 -9.57 6.89
C LYS A 13 -2.64 -9.33 6.43
N GLU A 14 -2.05 -10.27 5.70
CA GLU A 14 -0.68 -10.12 5.18
C GLU A 14 -0.58 -8.99 4.15
N ARG A 15 -1.62 -8.75 3.35
CA ARG A 15 -1.64 -7.61 2.41
C ARG A 15 -1.69 -6.27 3.14
N ILE A 16 -2.46 -6.16 4.21
CA ILE A 16 -2.51 -4.94 5.03
C ILE A 16 -1.17 -4.70 5.74
N GLN A 17 -0.50 -5.77 6.21
CA GLN A 17 0.85 -5.66 6.75
C GLN A 17 1.84 -5.16 5.69
N GLN A 18 1.82 -5.74 4.49
CA GLN A 18 2.67 -5.28 3.38
C GLN A 18 2.41 -3.81 3.00
N ILE A 19 1.16 -3.35 3.04
CA ILE A 19 0.84 -1.92 2.83
C ILE A 19 1.50 -1.07 3.92
N GLY A 20 1.41 -1.47 5.18
CA GLY A 20 2.07 -0.78 6.29
C GLY A 20 3.59 -0.74 6.16
N GLU A 21 4.21 -1.84 5.72
CA GLU A 21 5.66 -1.89 5.45
C GLU A 21 6.06 -0.94 4.31
N LEU A 22 5.30 -0.92 3.20
CA LEU A 22 5.53 -0.01 2.09
C LEU A 22 5.35 1.44 2.53
N LEU A 23 4.30 1.73 3.30
CA LEU A 23 4.01 3.05 3.83
C LEU A 23 5.12 3.54 4.78
N ASN A 24 5.63 2.67 5.65
CA ASN A 24 6.75 2.97 6.54
C ASN A 24 8.09 3.10 5.81
N LYS A 25 8.26 2.45 4.66
CA LYS A 25 9.49 2.52 3.87
C LYS A 25 9.53 3.73 2.95
N TYR A 26 8.46 3.97 2.21
CA TYR A 26 8.40 4.98 1.14
C TYR A 26 7.66 6.25 1.57
N GLY A 27 6.90 6.21 2.67
CA GLY A 27 6.05 7.32 3.09
C GLY A 27 4.71 7.37 2.35
N GLU A 28 4.57 6.65 1.24
CA GLU A 28 3.33 6.56 0.46
C GLU A 28 3.20 5.21 -0.27
N VAL A 29 1.97 4.87 -0.64
CA VAL A 29 1.61 3.65 -1.37
C VAL A 29 0.49 3.97 -2.34
N SER A 30 0.75 3.83 -3.64
CA SER A 30 -0.25 4.04 -4.67
C SER A 30 -1.00 2.76 -5.05
N GLN A 31 -2.24 2.91 -5.49
CA GLN A 31 -3.03 1.83 -6.09
C GLN A 31 -2.31 1.22 -7.30
N ILE A 32 -1.61 2.04 -8.10
CA ILE A 32 -0.89 1.62 -9.30
C ILE A 32 0.28 0.69 -8.94
N ASP A 33 1.04 1.02 -7.90
CA ASP A 33 2.17 0.19 -7.45
C ASP A 33 1.70 -1.15 -6.92
N LEU A 34 0.62 -1.15 -6.14
CA LEU A 34 0.00 -2.39 -5.65
C LEU A 34 -0.57 -3.22 -6.80
N PHE A 35 -1.12 -2.59 -7.84
CA PHE A 35 -1.59 -3.28 -9.04
C PHE A 35 -0.45 -3.97 -9.78
N LYS A 36 0.65 -3.25 -10.03
CA LYS A 36 1.86 -3.82 -10.66
C LYS A 36 2.45 -4.97 -9.84
N LYS A 37 2.46 -4.84 -8.51
CA LYS A 37 3.05 -5.83 -7.59
C LYS A 37 2.20 -7.09 -7.43
N TRP A 38 0.89 -6.95 -7.32
CA TRP A 38 0.00 -8.07 -6.95
C TRP A 38 -0.87 -8.57 -8.09
N GLN A 39 -0.96 -7.85 -9.21
CA GLN A 39 -1.78 -8.17 -10.39
C GLN A 39 -3.22 -8.57 -10.01
N ILE A 40 -3.83 -7.81 -9.11
CA ILE A 40 -5.21 -7.99 -8.63
C ILE A 40 -6.10 -6.83 -9.08
N THR A 41 -7.42 -7.00 -8.99
CA THR A 41 -8.38 -5.98 -9.41
C THR A 41 -8.17 -4.65 -8.69
N PRO A 42 -8.16 -3.51 -9.41
CA PRO A 42 -8.01 -2.18 -8.82
C PRO A 42 -9.03 -1.86 -7.72
N HIS A 43 -10.29 -2.28 -7.90
CA HIS A 43 -11.33 -2.12 -6.88
C HIS A 43 -10.95 -2.81 -5.55
N TYR A 44 -10.35 -4.01 -5.62
CA TYR A 44 -9.94 -4.72 -4.42
C TYR A 44 -8.74 -4.02 -3.74
N ILE A 45 -7.82 -3.45 -4.51
CA ILE A 45 -6.72 -2.62 -3.98
C ILE A 45 -7.27 -1.40 -3.25
N ARG A 46 -8.23 -0.69 -3.85
CA ARG A 46 -8.90 0.45 -3.19
C ARG A 46 -9.47 0.04 -1.83
N THR A 47 -10.14 -1.11 -1.77
CA THR A 47 -10.69 -1.66 -0.53
C THR A 47 -9.60 -1.93 0.50
N LEU A 48 -8.45 -2.48 0.08
CA LEU A 48 -7.30 -2.71 0.94
C LEU A 48 -6.68 -1.40 1.45
N LEU A 49 -6.57 -0.37 0.62
CA LEU A 49 -6.04 0.95 0.99
C LEU A 49 -6.97 1.66 1.98
N LEU A 50 -8.28 1.65 1.73
CA LEU A 50 -9.28 2.21 2.65
C LEU A 50 -9.26 1.51 4.00
N TYR A 51 -9.14 0.18 4.02
CA TYR A 51 -8.99 -0.56 5.27
C TYR A 51 -7.65 -0.28 5.95
N ALA A 52 -6.56 -0.18 5.19
CA ALA A 52 -5.26 0.20 5.72
C ALA A 52 -5.30 1.59 6.37
N LYS A 53 -6.05 2.56 5.81
CA LYS A 53 -6.31 3.87 6.43
C LYS A 53 -7.01 3.76 7.79
N GLN A 54 -7.91 2.79 7.97
CA GLN A 54 -8.56 2.55 9.27
C GLN A 54 -7.58 1.95 10.30
N VAL A 55 -6.62 1.14 9.84
CA VAL A 55 -5.61 0.50 10.71
C VAL A 55 -4.46 1.45 11.04
N TYR A 56 -3.98 2.21 10.06
CA TYR A 56 -2.87 3.15 10.18
C TYR A 56 -3.42 4.58 10.24
N THR A 57 -3.90 4.98 11.42
CA THR A 57 -4.60 6.26 11.64
C THR A 57 -3.74 7.51 11.41
N TYR A 58 -2.42 7.35 11.37
CA TYR A 58 -1.47 8.41 11.03
C TYR A 58 -1.32 8.64 9.51
N ALA A 59 -1.98 7.82 8.70
CA ALA A 59 -1.93 7.90 7.25
C ALA A 59 -3.21 8.54 6.69
N GLU A 60 -3.07 9.28 5.60
CA GLU A 60 -4.16 9.88 4.85
C GLU A 60 -4.31 9.19 3.50
N TYR A 61 -5.55 9.11 3.02
CA TYR A 61 -5.87 8.51 1.73
C TYR A 61 -6.37 9.59 0.77
N ASP A 62 -5.63 9.78 -0.32
CA ASP A 62 -6.00 10.59 -1.46
C ASP A 62 -6.90 9.76 -2.39
N GLU A 63 -8.19 10.06 -2.41
CA GLU A 63 -9.16 9.36 -3.25
C GLU A 63 -9.00 9.67 -4.75
N GLU A 64 -8.51 10.86 -5.10
CA GLU A 64 -8.35 11.31 -6.49
C GLU A 64 -7.21 10.55 -7.16
N ASN A 65 -6.07 10.44 -6.46
CA ASN A 65 -4.88 9.76 -6.96
C ASN A 65 -4.82 8.27 -6.56
N GLY A 66 -5.68 7.83 -5.64
CA GLY A 66 -5.68 6.47 -5.11
C GLY A 66 -4.41 6.13 -4.32
N VAL A 67 -3.95 7.07 -3.49
CA VAL A 67 -2.67 6.98 -2.76
C VAL A 67 -2.90 7.05 -1.26
N LEU A 68 -2.33 6.13 -0.50
CA LEU A 68 -2.25 6.19 0.95
C LEU A 68 -0.86 6.73 1.34
N TYR A 69 -0.78 7.82 2.10
CA TYR A 69 0.49 8.47 2.45
C TYR A 69 0.54 8.93 3.89
N ILE A 70 1.76 9.17 4.41
CA ILE A 70 2.00 9.75 5.73
C ILE A 70 2.23 11.26 5.53
N PRO A 71 1.35 12.14 6.03
CA PRO A 71 1.44 13.59 5.80
C PRO A 71 2.77 14.20 6.25
N GLU A 72 3.29 13.74 7.38
CA GLU A 72 4.57 14.20 7.94
C GLU A 72 5.78 13.84 7.06
N ARG A 73 5.67 12.82 6.20
CA ARG A 73 6.73 12.41 5.28
C ARG A 73 6.58 13.01 3.89
N LYS A 74 5.35 13.30 3.47
CA LYS A 74 5.07 13.98 2.19
C LYS A 74 5.71 15.37 2.15
N GLN A 75 5.66 16.12 3.25
CA GLN A 75 6.26 17.47 3.34
C GLN A 75 7.80 17.49 3.27
N LYS A 76 8.48 16.42 3.68
CA LYS A 76 9.94 16.36 3.61
C LYS A 76 10.48 16.19 2.18
N GLY A 77 9.65 15.75 1.23
CA GLY A 77 10.02 15.68 -0.18
C GLY A 77 10.09 17.06 -0.85
N GLU A 78 9.30 18.03 -0.39
CA GLU A 78 9.24 19.38 -0.97
C GLU A 78 10.24 20.35 -0.33
N ALA A 79 10.68 20.11 0.90
CA ALA A 79 11.57 21.02 1.64
C ALA A 79 13.07 20.92 1.29
N SER A 80 13.46 20.11 0.29
CA SER A 80 14.88 19.95 -0.11
C SER A 80 15.24 20.63 -1.45
N ASN A 81 14.40 21.55 -1.92
CA ASN A 81 14.60 22.27 -3.18
C ASN A 81 14.62 23.78 -2.92
N GLU A 82 15.58 24.26 -2.14
CA GLU A 82 15.97 25.68 -2.06
C GLU A 82 17.48 25.80 -2.27
#